data_AF-A0A1H3N1Q5-F1
#
_entry.id   AF-A0A1H3N1Q5-F1
#
_cell.length_a   1.000
_cell.length_b   1.000
_cell.length_c   1.000
_cell.angle_alpha   90.00
_cell.angle_beta   90.00
_cell.angle_gamma   90.00
#
_symmetry.space_group_name_H-M   'P 1'
#
loop_
_entity.id
_entity.type
_entity.pdbx_description
1 polymer ?
#
loop_
_entity_poly.entity_id
_entity_poly.type
_entity_poly.pdbx_seq_one_letter_code
_entity_poly.pdbx_strand_id
1 'polypeptide(L)'
;MWMEYLAISPSYERARRYRMGSLTDEQQQNLPADFDAVLSVYDDLGDVQRTDFKSWWQDRAMAVFGHEGVKPRVRRVDTLTTTYNKRATERLQTFVDGEWQEQAQPNTALVSIPLGLTKTQITRQLNKILESYDEQLRISAKPSAKYPLLGTRQRKNTLFRYLAVVWMRSAMPRQALWRVGARAKVSDTYSPELDPKARVVRGEQIYDREVLTILASRAWSRGVALAENAARRRFPSYDKVEHGLEPNLHELWELVGSRRKWKRAQSKKATR
;
A
#
# COMPACT_ATOMS: atom_id res chain seq x y z
N MET A 1 -1.98 3.27 -0.69
CA MET A 1 -1.82 3.83 -2.06
C MET A 1 -0.86 3.01 -2.91
N TRP A 2 0.27 2.53 -2.38
CA TRP A 2 1.18 1.65 -3.13
C TRP A 2 0.45 0.49 -3.84
N MET A 3 -0.40 -0.26 -3.12
CA MET A 3 -1.26 -1.31 -3.68
C MET A 3 -2.07 -0.87 -4.90
N GLU A 4 -2.63 0.34 -4.87
CA GLU A 4 -3.47 0.85 -5.97
C GLU A 4 -2.63 1.22 -7.20
N TYR A 5 -1.38 1.63 -7.01
CA TYR A 5 -0.43 1.89 -8.09
C TYR A 5 0.12 0.59 -8.69
N LEU A 6 0.39 -0.44 -7.87
CA LEU A 6 0.73 -1.77 -8.38
C LEU A 6 -0.39 -2.34 -9.24
N ALA A 7 -1.66 -2.13 -8.85
CA ALA A 7 -2.81 -2.62 -9.59
C ALA A 7 -2.99 -2.00 -10.98
N ILE A 8 -2.28 -0.91 -11.30
CA ILE A 8 -2.31 -0.25 -12.62
C ILE A 8 -0.95 -0.28 -13.34
N SER A 9 0.08 -0.92 -12.76
CA SER A 9 1.40 -1.06 -13.40
C SER A 9 1.37 -2.17 -14.44
N PRO A 10 1.69 -1.88 -15.72
CA PRO A 10 1.79 -2.91 -16.73
C PRO A 10 2.89 -3.93 -16.43
N SER A 11 4.05 -3.50 -15.90
CA SER A 11 5.13 -4.43 -15.54
C SER A 11 4.72 -5.36 -14.41
N TYR A 12 3.99 -4.85 -13.40
CA TYR A 12 3.49 -5.66 -12.30
C TYR A 12 2.42 -6.68 -12.77
N GLU A 13 1.53 -6.27 -13.68
CA GLU A 13 0.58 -7.19 -14.30
C GLU A 13 1.28 -8.27 -15.15
N ARG A 14 2.38 -7.93 -15.85
CA ARG A 14 3.21 -8.94 -16.52
C ARG A 14 3.85 -9.91 -15.55
N ALA A 15 4.36 -9.45 -14.41
CA ALA A 15 4.90 -10.34 -13.37
C ALA A 15 3.83 -11.31 -12.83
N ARG A 16 2.60 -10.81 -12.62
CA ARG A 16 1.45 -11.64 -12.26
C ARG A 16 1.17 -12.72 -13.31
N ARG A 17 1.09 -12.34 -14.58
CA ARG A 17 0.84 -13.29 -15.69
C ARG A 17 1.98 -14.27 -15.90
N TYR A 18 3.23 -13.83 -15.71
CA TYR A 18 4.42 -14.68 -15.75
C TYR A 18 4.32 -15.79 -14.69
N ARG A 19 3.99 -15.44 -13.44
CA ARG A 19 3.80 -16.41 -12.35
C ARG A 19 2.59 -17.32 -12.55
N MET A 20 1.59 -16.88 -13.33
CA MET A 20 0.44 -17.69 -13.71
C MET A 20 0.68 -18.57 -14.95
N GLY A 21 1.83 -18.45 -15.62
CA GLY A 21 2.10 -19.14 -16.89
C GLY A 21 1.17 -18.71 -18.03
N SER A 22 0.67 -17.47 -18.01
CA SER A 22 -0.35 -16.97 -18.96
C SER A 22 0.14 -15.83 -19.86
N LEU A 23 1.45 -15.61 -19.94
CA LEU A 23 2.03 -14.70 -20.94
C LEU A 23 1.98 -15.33 -22.33
N THR A 24 1.83 -14.48 -23.35
CA THR A 24 2.02 -14.90 -24.73
C THR A 24 3.51 -15.03 -25.04
N ASP A 25 3.87 -15.81 -26.07
CA ASP A 25 5.26 -15.97 -26.51
C ASP A 25 5.91 -14.61 -26.83
N GLU A 26 5.17 -13.70 -27.47
CA GLU A 26 5.61 -12.33 -27.75
C GLU A 26 5.89 -11.53 -26.46
N GLN A 27 5.05 -11.67 -25.44
CA GLN A 27 5.26 -10.98 -24.16
C GLN A 27 6.44 -11.55 -23.39
N GLN A 28 6.69 -12.86 -23.51
CA GLN A 28 7.81 -13.54 -22.89
C GLN A 28 9.15 -13.16 -23.55
N GLN A 29 9.16 -12.96 -24.87
CA GLN A 29 10.33 -12.46 -25.60
C GLN A 29 10.61 -10.97 -25.32
N ASN A 30 9.56 -10.18 -25.09
CA ASN A 30 9.66 -8.73 -24.89
C ASN A 30 9.57 -8.30 -23.41
N LEU A 31 10.18 -9.06 -22.50
CA LEU A 31 10.26 -8.68 -21.09
C LEU A 31 11.23 -7.51 -20.88
N PRO A 32 10.94 -6.57 -19.96
CA PRO A 32 11.88 -5.53 -19.56
C PRO A 32 13.22 -6.10 -19.11
N ALA A 33 14.32 -5.41 -19.37
CA ALA A 33 15.65 -5.85 -18.93
C ALA A 33 15.76 -5.96 -17.39
N ASP A 34 14.99 -5.17 -16.66
CA ASP A 34 14.92 -5.20 -15.19
C ASP A 34 13.73 -6.01 -14.65
N PHE A 35 13.18 -6.92 -15.45
CA PHE A 35 11.98 -7.67 -15.08
C PHE A 35 12.15 -8.50 -13.80
N ASP A 36 13.34 -9.01 -13.51
CA ASP A 36 13.63 -9.73 -12.25
C ASP A 36 13.38 -8.86 -11.02
N ALA A 37 13.68 -7.55 -11.10
CA ALA A 37 13.39 -6.63 -10.01
C ALA A 37 11.88 -6.45 -9.80
N VAL A 38 11.10 -6.45 -10.89
CA VAL A 38 9.63 -6.40 -10.83
C VAL A 38 9.05 -7.70 -10.30
N LEU A 39 9.57 -8.84 -10.75
CA LEU A 39 9.17 -10.16 -10.31
C LEU A 39 9.41 -10.34 -8.81
N SER A 40 10.55 -9.87 -8.29
CA SER A 40 10.84 -9.88 -6.85
C SER A 40 9.81 -9.09 -6.04
N VAL A 41 9.35 -7.93 -6.52
CA VAL A 41 8.29 -7.16 -5.86
C VAL A 41 6.96 -7.90 -5.88
N TYR A 42 6.65 -8.58 -6.99
CA TYR A 42 5.46 -9.42 -7.08
C TYR A 42 5.53 -10.62 -6.12
N ASP A 43 6.69 -11.26 -6.00
CA ASP A 43 6.87 -12.39 -5.09
C ASP A 43 6.70 -11.98 -3.63
N ASP A 44 7.12 -10.77 -3.27
CA ASP A 44 6.91 -10.21 -1.93
C ASP A 44 5.45 -9.78 -1.69
N LEU A 45 4.87 -8.99 -2.60
CA LEU A 45 3.59 -8.30 -2.37
C LEU A 45 2.36 -9.05 -2.89
N GLY A 46 2.54 -10.04 -3.76
CA GLY A 46 1.51 -10.93 -4.28
C GLY A 46 0.49 -10.29 -5.23
N ASP A 47 -0.60 -11.01 -5.50
CA ASP A 47 -1.67 -10.56 -6.41
C ASP A 47 -2.54 -9.46 -5.78
N VAL A 48 -2.33 -8.20 -6.21
CA VAL A 48 -3.13 -7.04 -5.77
C VAL A 48 -4.47 -6.87 -6.52
N GLN A 49 -4.72 -7.69 -7.54
CA GLN A 49 -5.96 -7.66 -8.33
C GLN A 49 -7.10 -8.43 -7.65
N ARG A 50 -6.76 -9.46 -6.86
CA ARG A 50 -7.69 -10.43 -6.25
C ARG A 50 -7.59 -10.52 -4.74
N THR A 51 -7.15 -9.44 -4.10
CA THR A 51 -7.09 -9.32 -2.63
C THR A 51 -7.62 -7.95 -2.21
N ASP A 52 -8.27 -7.87 -1.05
CA ASP A 52 -8.63 -6.59 -0.44
C ASP A 52 -7.45 -5.99 0.34
N PHE A 53 -7.54 -4.71 0.69
CA PHE A 53 -6.43 -4.01 1.32
C PHE A 53 -6.07 -4.57 2.70
N LYS A 54 -7.05 -5.02 3.49
CA LYS A 54 -6.80 -5.47 4.86
C LYS A 54 -6.04 -6.79 4.86
N SER A 55 -6.53 -7.78 4.12
CA SER A 55 -5.84 -9.07 3.98
C SER A 55 -4.48 -8.90 3.32
N TRP A 56 -4.38 -8.13 2.23
CA TRP A 56 -3.09 -7.84 1.59
C TRP A 56 -2.08 -7.19 2.56
N TRP A 57 -2.56 -6.27 3.41
CA TRP A 57 -1.71 -5.59 4.37
C TRP A 57 -1.17 -6.56 5.42
N GLN A 58 -2.05 -7.40 5.98
CA GLN A 58 -1.72 -8.36 7.03
C GLN A 58 -0.81 -9.48 6.50
N ASP A 59 -1.14 -10.05 5.35
CA ASP A 59 -0.51 -11.29 4.88
C ASP A 59 0.83 -11.05 4.15
N ARG A 60 1.04 -9.86 3.58
CA ARG A 60 2.17 -9.57 2.69
C ARG A 60 2.86 -8.25 3.02
N ALA A 61 2.10 -7.17 3.04
CA ALA A 61 2.67 -5.82 3.06
C ALA A 61 3.41 -5.49 4.36
N MET A 62 2.92 -5.95 5.52
CA MET A 62 3.47 -5.62 6.83
C MET A 62 4.93 -6.10 7.00
N ALA A 63 5.23 -7.29 6.50
CA ALA A 63 6.58 -7.86 6.53
C ALA A 63 7.58 -7.06 5.66
N VAL A 64 7.09 -6.36 4.63
CA VAL A 64 7.91 -5.74 3.60
C VAL A 64 8.09 -4.24 3.83
N PHE A 65 7.03 -3.52 4.17
CA PHE A 65 7.08 -2.08 4.40
C PHE A 65 7.65 -1.72 5.78
N GLY A 66 7.85 -2.71 6.64
CA GLY A 66 8.13 -2.49 8.04
C GLY A 66 6.97 -1.77 8.73
N HIS A 67 6.97 -1.81 10.04
CA HIS A 67 6.11 -0.95 10.83
C HIS A 67 6.93 -0.44 11.99
N GLU A 68 7.11 0.88 12.06
CA GLU A 68 7.38 1.51 13.34
C GLU A 68 6.07 1.36 14.11
N GLY A 69 5.94 0.23 14.81
CA GLY A 69 4.77 -0.03 15.63
C GLY A 69 4.54 1.09 16.65
N VAL A 70 3.41 1.03 17.35
CA VAL A 70 3.19 1.94 18.48
C VAL A 70 4.36 1.78 19.46
N LYS A 71 4.87 2.89 20.02
CA LYS A 71 5.98 2.84 20.98
C LYS A 71 5.68 1.82 22.08
N PRO A 72 6.56 0.81 22.31
CA PRO A 72 6.33 -0.18 23.35
C PRO A 72 6.13 0.47 24.71
N ARG A 73 5.20 -0.05 25.49
CA ARG A 73 4.91 0.39 26.86
C ARG A 73 4.78 -0.81 27.78
N VAL A 74 5.15 -0.64 29.04
CA VAL A 74 4.91 -1.64 30.08
C VAL A 74 3.40 -1.82 30.21
N ARG A 75 2.94 -3.07 30.05
CA ARG A 75 1.53 -3.43 30.14
C ARG A 75 1.34 -4.67 31.00
N ARG A 76 0.26 -4.66 31.77
CA ARG A 76 -0.25 -5.85 32.46
C ARG A 76 -1.01 -6.73 31.47
N VAL A 77 -0.49 -7.91 31.18
CA VAL A 77 -1.18 -8.94 30.36
C VAL A 77 -2.29 -9.62 31.18
N ASP A 78 -2.01 -9.93 32.45
CA ASP A 78 -2.97 -10.60 33.33
C ASP A 78 -2.69 -10.36 34.84
N THR A 79 -3.59 -10.82 35.70
CA THR A 79 -3.46 -10.96 37.16
C THR A 79 -4.03 -12.32 37.55
N LEU A 80 -3.16 -13.19 38.07
CA LEU A 80 -3.55 -14.53 38.51
C LEU A 80 -3.93 -14.51 39.98
N THR A 81 -5.07 -15.12 40.31
CA THR A 81 -5.47 -15.43 41.69
C THR A 81 -5.83 -16.91 41.79
N THR A 82 -6.02 -17.42 43.01
CA THR A 82 -6.46 -18.80 43.26
C THR A 82 -7.78 -19.13 42.56
N THR A 83 -8.65 -18.13 42.37
CA THR A 83 -9.96 -18.28 41.72
C THR A 83 -9.97 -17.85 40.25
N TYR A 84 -8.88 -17.25 39.75
CA TYR A 84 -8.83 -16.64 38.43
C TYR A 84 -7.48 -16.88 37.75
N ASN A 85 -7.33 -18.06 37.12
CA ASN A 85 -6.13 -18.46 36.38
C ASN A 85 -6.42 -19.17 35.05
N LYS A 86 -7.61 -19.75 34.87
CA LYS A 86 -7.93 -20.65 33.75
C LYS A 86 -7.86 -20.01 32.37
N ARG A 87 -8.11 -18.69 32.26
CA ARG A 87 -8.08 -17.93 30.99
C ARG A 87 -6.81 -17.12 30.77
N ALA A 88 -5.73 -17.44 31.49
CA ALA A 88 -4.47 -16.72 31.35
C ALA A 88 -3.85 -16.91 29.96
N THR A 89 -3.89 -18.14 29.46
CA THR A 89 -3.35 -18.50 28.14
C THR A 89 -4.09 -17.77 27.00
N GLU A 90 -5.42 -17.72 27.05
CA GLU A 90 -6.23 -17.02 26.05
C GLU A 90 -5.88 -15.53 25.97
N ARG A 91 -5.67 -14.88 27.13
CA ARG A 91 -5.34 -13.46 27.20
C ARG A 91 -3.91 -13.16 26.77
N LEU A 92 -2.98 -14.06 27.07
CA LEU A 92 -1.64 -13.99 26.51
C LEU A 92 -1.69 -14.08 24.99
N GLN A 93 -2.49 -15.00 24.44
CA GLN A 93 -2.68 -15.14 23.00
C GLN A 93 -3.27 -13.85 22.41
N THR A 94 -4.29 -13.26 23.04
CA THR A 94 -4.85 -11.96 22.61
C THR A 94 -3.82 -10.83 22.64
N PHE A 95 -2.91 -10.82 23.61
CA PHE A 95 -1.81 -9.84 23.65
C PHE A 95 -0.83 -10.02 22.49
N VAL A 96 -0.43 -11.27 22.22
CA VAL A 96 0.49 -11.63 21.13
C VAL A 96 -0.12 -11.27 19.77
N ASP A 97 -1.38 -11.64 19.54
CA ASP A 97 -2.07 -11.43 18.26
C ASP A 97 -2.56 -9.99 18.05
N GLY A 98 -2.58 -9.18 19.11
CA GLY A 98 -3.03 -7.79 19.08
C GLY A 98 -1.87 -6.83 19.27
N GLU A 99 -1.72 -6.33 20.51
CA GLU A 99 -0.85 -5.18 20.78
C GLU A 99 0.64 -5.45 20.57
N TRP A 100 1.11 -6.68 20.76
CA TRP A 100 2.51 -6.99 20.50
C TRP A 100 2.83 -6.92 19.00
N GLN A 101 1.92 -7.37 18.14
CA GLN A 101 2.00 -7.13 16.70
C GLN A 101 1.94 -5.64 16.37
N GLU A 102 1.03 -4.87 16.99
CA GLU A 102 0.94 -3.42 16.77
C GLU A 102 2.22 -2.67 17.15
N GLN A 103 3.00 -3.20 18.10
CA GLN A 103 4.27 -2.62 18.59
C GLN A 103 5.49 -3.00 17.76
N ALA A 104 5.34 -3.69 16.63
CA ALA A 104 6.48 -4.21 15.87
C ALA A 104 7.27 -5.31 16.55
N GLN A 105 6.54 -6.15 17.30
CA GLN A 105 7.06 -7.38 17.87
C GLN A 105 8.41 -7.16 18.58
N PRO A 106 8.50 -6.17 19.50
CA PRO A 106 9.74 -5.91 20.19
C PRO A 106 10.11 -7.13 21.04
N ASN A 107 11.40 -7.36 21.23
CA ASN A 107 11.88 -8.31 22.23
C ASN A 107 11.23 -7.98 23.59
N THR A 108 10.41 -8.89 24.10
CA THR A 108 9.56 -8.65 25.27
C THR A 108 9.77 -9.75 26.30
N ALA A 109 10.17 -9.39 27.51
CA ALA A 109 10.21 -10.31 28.64
C ALA A 109 8.81 -10.44 29.26
N LEU A 110 8.31 -11.66 29.40
CA LEU A 110 7.11 -11.96 30.18
C LEU A 110 7.54 -12.26 31.62
N VAL A 111 7.07 -11.45 32.57
CA VAL A 111 7.47 -11.56 33.99
C VAL A 111 6.24 -11.76 34.87
N SER A 112 6.30 -12.75 35.76
CA SER A 112 5.33 -12.91 36.84
C SER A 112 5.71 -12.06 38.03
N ILE A 113 4.84 -11.13 38.46
CA ILE A 113 5.07 -10.26 39.62
C ILE A 113 4.11 -10.66 40.75
N PRO A 114 4.59 -11.31 41.84
CA PRO A 114 3.76 -11.60 43.00
C PRO A 114 3.33 -10.31 43.71
N LEU A 115 2.02 -10.17 43.96
CA LEU A 115 1.44 -8.95 44.54
C LEU A 115 1.81 -8.71 46.02
N GLY A 116 2.31 -9.74 46.73
CA GLY A 116 2.71 -9.65 48.13
C GLY A 116 4.11 -9.06 48.36
N LEU A 117 4.89 -8.81 47.31
CA LEU A 117 6.23 -8.24 47.42
C LEU A 117 6.18 -6.72 47.53
N THR A 118 7.13 -6.14 48.27
CA THR A 118 7.32 -4.69 48.29
C THR A 118 7.84 -4.19 46.94
N LYS A 119 7.58 -2.92 46.61
CA LYS A 119 8.09 -2.28 45.39
C LYS A 119 9.61 -2.43 45.26
N THR A 120 10.35 -2.25 46.36
CA THR A 120 11.82 -2.39 46.39
C THR A 120 12.27 -3.81 46.03
N GLN A 121 11.60 -4.83 46.56
CA GLN A 121 11.89 -6.23 46.23
C GLN A 121 11.60 -6.53 44.75
N ILE A 122 10.48 -6.02 44.22
CA ILE A 122 10.10 -6.19 42.81
C ILE A 122 11.13 -5.52 41.90
N THR A 123 11.45 -4.24 42.12
CA THR A 123 12.40 -3.50 41.28
C THR A 123 13.78 -4.14 41.29
N ARG A 124 14.27 -4.61 42.45
CA ARG A 124 15.56 -5.32 42.55
C ARG A 124 15.58 -6.59 41.71
N GLN A 125 14.51 -7.39 41.76
CA GLN A 125 14.42 -8.63 40.98
C GLN A 125 14.28 -8.34 39.48
N LEU A 126 13.46 -7.34 39.12
CA LEU A 126 13.29 -6.93 37.72
C LEU A 126 14.59 -6.42 37.12
N ASN A 127 15.34 -5.58 37.84
CA ASN A 127 16.64 -5.10 37.40
C ASN A 127 17.62 -6.24 37.14
N LYS A 128 17.67 -7.25 38.03
CA LYS A 128 18.52 -8.43 37.84
C LYS A 128 18.14 -9.25 36.59
N ILE A 129 16.85 -9.38 36.29
CA ILE A 129 16.38 -10.03 35.07
C ILE A 129 16.78 -9.20 33.85
N LEU A 130 16.58 -7.88 33.90
CA LEU A 130 16.96 -6.99 32.80
C LEU A 130 18.46 -7.01 32.55
N GLU A 131 19.28 -7.03 33.60
CA GLU A 131 20.74 -7.16 33.57
C GLU A 131 21.22 -8.42 32.85
N SER A 132 20.46 -9.53 32.94
CA SER A 132 20.81 -10.79 32.28
C SER A 132 20.61 -10.80 30.76
N TYR A 133 19.82 -9.87 30.21
CA TYR A 133 19.63 -9.78 28.76
C TYR A 133 20.80 -9.04 28.10
N ASP A 134 21.35 -9.65 27.05
CA ASP A 134 22.35 -9.05 26.17
C ASP A 134 21.87 -7.69 25.63
N GLU A 135 22.80 -6.77 25.45
CA GLU A 135 22.56 -5.43 24.93
C GLU A 135 21.91 -5.49 23.53
N GLN A 136 22.21 -6.53 22.75
CA GLN A 136 21.57 -6.80 21.47
C GLN A 136 20.06 -7.10 21.57
N LEU A 137 19.60 -7.73 22.65
CA LEU A 137 18.18 -7.96 22.90
C LEU A 137 17.45 -6.70 23.39
N ARG A 138 18.18 -5.78 24.03
CA ARG A 138 17.66 -4.49 24.52
C ARG A 138 17.50 -3.46 23.40
N ILE A 139 18.29 -3.59 22.33
CA ILE A 139 18.12 -2.80 21.11
C ILE A 139 16.87 -3.35 20.40
N SER A 140 15.78 -2.59 20.42
CA SER A 140 14.70 -2.83 19.46
C SER A 140 15.30 -2.72 18.07
N ALA A 141 15.43 -3.83 17.36
CA ALA A 141 15.81 -3.80 15.96
C ALA A 141 14.84 -2.84 15.28
N LYS A 142 15.32 -1.68 14.81
CA LYS A 142 14.47 -0.80 14.02
C LYS A 142 14.04 -1.64 12.82
N PRO A 143 12.74 -1.95 12.66
CA PRO A 143 12.32 -2.77 11.54
C PRO A 143 12.64 -1.97 10.28
N SER A 144 13.73 -2.33 9.60
CA SER A 144 14.11 -1.68 8.36
C SER A 144 13.12 -2.14 7.31
N ALA A 145 12.27 -1.23 6.86
CA ALA A 145 11.40 -1.46 5.71
C ALA A 145 12.25 -1.97 4.54
N LYS A 146 11.94 -3.17 4.02
CA LYS A 146 12.52 -3.65 2.75
C LYS A 146 12.24 -2.63 1.65
N TYR A 147 11.02 -2.07 1.65
CA TYR A 147 10.57 -1.02 0.71
C TYR A 147 10.20 0.27 1.46
N PRO A 148 11.17 1.17 1.75
CA PRO A 148 10.86 2.44 2.37
C PRO A 148 10.11 3.37 1.40
N LEU A 149 9.25 4.24 1.96
CA LEU A 149 8.64 5.31 1.18
C LEU A 149 9.69 6.37 0.83
N LEU A 150 9.73 6.80 -0.43
CA LEU A 150 10.65 7.83 -0.90
C LEU A 150 10.13 9.23 -0.58
N GLY A 151 11.00 10.08 -0.01
CA GLY A 151 10.71 11.48 0.30
C GLY A 151 9.99 11.69 1.63
N THR A 152 10.01 12.95 2.10
CA THR A 152 9.61 13.32 3.48
C THR A 152 8.13 13.71 3.62
N ARG A 153 7.48 14.18 2.54
CA ARG A 153 6.08 14.66 2.60
C ARG A 153 5.23 14.09 1.47
N GLN A 154 4.34 13.17 1.82
CA GLN A 154 3.43 12.53 0.86
C GLN A 154 2.13 13.31 0.68
N ARG A 155 1.96 13.97 -0.48
CA ARG A 155 0.72 14.66 -0.84
C ARG A 155 -0.34 13.67 -1.31
N LYS A 156 -1.06 13.05 -0.36
CA LYS A 156 -2.07 12.01 -0.61
C LYS A 156 -3.09 12.40 -1.68
N ASN A 157 -3.65 13.61 -1.59
CA ASN A 157 -4.65 14.11 -2.55
C ASN A 157 -4.12 14.16 -3.99
N THR A 158 -2.85 14.59 -4.16
CA THR A 158 -2.21 14.64 -5.48
C THR A 158 -2.04 13.24 -6.08
N LEU A 159 -1.63 12.26 -5.27
CA LEU A 159 -1.49 10.87 -5.70
C LEU A 159 -2.84 10.25 -6.08
N PHE A 160 -3.94 10.57 -5.38
CA PHE A 160 -5.27 10.15 -5.79
C PHE A 160 -5.72 10.80 -7.10
N ARG A 161 -5.40 12.08 -7.33
CA ARG A 161 -5.72 12.76 -8.60
C ARG A 161 -5.03 12.11 -9.79
N TYR A 162 -3.74 11.76 -9.67
CA TYR A 162 -3.01 11.07 -10.74
C TYR A 162 -3.60 9.70 -11.04
N LEU A 163 -3.89 8.91 -9.99
CA LEU A 163 -4.55 7.61 -10.14
C LEU A 163 -5.94 7.74 -10.80
N ALA A 164 -6.72 8.75 -10.41
CA ALA A 164 -8.01 9.02 -11.01
C ALA A 164 -7.91 9.37 -12.50
N VAL A 165 -6.91 10.17 -12.90
CA VAL A 165 -6.65 10.47 -14.32
C VAL A 165 -6.31 9.21 -15.09
N VAL A 166 -5.46 8.33 -14.55
CA VAL A 166 -5.12 7.05 -15.20
C VAL A 166 -6.36 6.19 -15.44
N TRP A 167 -7.21 6.02 -14.41
CA TRP A 167 -8.46 5.27 -14.54
C TRP A 167 -9.44 5.91 -15.54
N MET A 168 -9.64 7.22 -15.45
CA MET A 168 -10.57 7.92 -16.32
C MET A 168 -10.10 7.87 -17.77
N ARG A 169 -8.81 8.13 -18.04
CA ARG A 169 -8.23 8.06 -19.39
C ARG A 169 -8.42 6.67 -20.01
N SER A 170 -8.23 5.62 -19.22
CA SER A 170 -8.46 4.22 -19.65
C SER A 170 -9.94 3.95 -19.96
N ALA A 171 -10.86 4.49 -19.15
CA ALA A 171 -12.30 4.35 -19.36
C ALA A 171 -12.84 5.15 -20.56
N MET A 172 -12.13 6.20 -20.99
CA MET A 172 -12.56 7.08 -22.09
C MET A 172 -11.41 7.45 -23.05
N PRO A 173 -10.81 6.45 -23.72
CA PRO A 173 -9.58 6.65 -24.51
C PRO A 173 -9.76 7.65 -25.66
N ARG A 174 -10.98 7.72 -26.23
CA ARG A 174 -11.32 8.61 -27.36
C ARG A 174 -11.76 10.02 -26.94
N GLN A 175 -11.96 10.29 -25.65
CA GLN A 175 -12.36 11.62 -25.20
C GLN A 175 -11.17 12.56 -25.14
N ALA A 176 -11.43 13.86 -25.31
CA ALA A 176 -10.44 14.92 -25.13
C ALA A 176 -9.89 14.92 -23.69
N LEU A 177 -8.60 15.23 -23.55
CA LEU A 177 -7.91 15.18 -22.25
C LEU A 177 -8.48 16.15 -21.22
N TRP A 178 -8.95 17.34 -21.61
CA TRP A 178 -9.62 18.23 -20.67
C TRP A 178 -10.87 17.60 -20.03
N ARG A 179 -11.64 16.77 -20.77
CA ARG A 179 -12.80 16.06 -20.19
C ARG A 179 -12.36 15.01 -19.17
N VAL A 180 -11.24 14.34 -19.44
CA VAL A 180 -10.61 13.40 -18.50
C VAL A 180 -10.18 14.15 -17.24
N GLY A 181 -9.49 15.29 -17.40
CA GLY A 181 -9.04 16.14 -16.30
C GLY A 181 -10.18 16.66 -15.43
N ALA A 182 -11.27 17.13 -16.04
CA ALA A 182 -12.46 17.62 -15.34
C ALA A 182 -13.13 16.50 -14.54
N ARG A 183 -13.35 15.33 -15.16
CA ARG A 183 -13.94 14.16 -14.46
C ARG A 183 -13.06 13.63 -13.33
N ALA A 184 -11.74 13.67 -13.51
CA ALA A 184 -10.79 13.24 -12.49
C ALA A 184 -10.57 14.29 -11.39
N LYS A 185 -11.14 15.51 -11.52
CA LYS A 185 -10.94 16.64 -10.61
C LYS A 185 -9.45 16.93 -10.38
N VAL A 186 -8.67 16.99 -11.46
CA VAL A 186 -7.20 17.13 -11.40
C VAL A 186 -6.77 18.50 -10.85
N SER A 187 -7.60 19.53 -11.01
CA SER A 187 -7.39 20.88 -10.49
C SER A 187 -8.60 21.36 -9.69
N ASP A 188 -8.36 21.97 -8.53
CA ASP A 188 -9.44 22.60 -7.76
C ASP A 188 -9.94 23.90 -8.41
N THR A 189 -9.09 24.53 -9.23
CA THR A 189 -9.41 25.79 -9.92
C THR A 189 -10.11 25.55 -11.25
N TYR A 190 -9.58 24.66 -12.09
CA TYR A 190 -10.03 24.53 -13.50
C TYR A 190 -11.04 23.39 -13.74
N SER A 191 -11.10 22.38 -12.86
CA SER A 191 -12.05 21.28 -13.06
C SER A 191 -13.52 21.68 -12.84
N PRO A 192 -13.85 22.57 -11.87
CA PRO A 192 -15.24 23.01 -11.67
C PRO A 192 -15.80 23.86 -12.80
N GLU A 193 -14.94 24.62 -13.49
CA GLU A 193 -15.34 25.57 -14.54
C GLU A 193 -15.81 24.89 -15.84
N LEU A 194 -15.46 23.61 -16.02
CA LEU A 194 -15.75 22.87 -17.24
C LEU A 194 -16.71 21.71 -16.95
N ASP A 195 -17.88 21.70 -17.59
CA ASP A 195 -18.72 20.50 -17.62
C ASP A 195 -18.14 19.47 -18.63
N PRO A 196 -17.66 18.29 -18.18
CA PRO A 196 -17.10 17.28 -19.05
C PRO A 196 -18.13 16.61 -19.98
N LYS A 197 -19.43 16.83 -19.79
CA LYS A 197 -20.51 16.32 -20.65
C LYS A 197 -21.05 17.38 -21.62
N ALA A 198 -20.77 18.66 -21.38
CA ALA A 198 -21.29 19.73 -22.21
C ALA A 198 -20.77 19.66 -23.65
N ARG A 199 -21.63 20.12 -24.57
CA ARG A 199 -21.25 20.35 -25.96
C ARG A 199 -20.26 21.52 -26.00
N VAL A 200 -19.19 21.35 -26.77
CA VAL A 200 -18.20 22.40 -26.97
C VAL A 200 -18.78 23.48 -27.89
N VAL A 201 -18.96 24.68 -27.35
CA VAL A 201 -19.22 25.90 -28.14
C VAL A 201 -17.88 26.47 -28.60
N ARG A 202 -17.81 26.89 -29.86
CA ARG A 202 -16.61 27.47 -30.47
C ARG A 202 -16.34 28.84 -29.85
N GLY A 203 -15.10 29.09 -29.41
CA GLY A 203 -14.70 30.38 -28.81
C GLY A 203 -14.73 30.41 -27.28
N GLU A 204 -15.52 29.55 -26.63
CA GLU A 204 -15.70 29.59 -25.18
C GLU A 204 -14.72 28.69 -24.43
N GLN A 205 -14.26 29.16 -23.27
CA GLN A 205 -13.45 28.41 -22.29
C GLN A 205 -12.19 27.75 -22.89
N ILE A 206 -11.62 28.36 -23.93
CA ILE A 206 -10.45 27.81 -24.64
C ILE A 206 -9.28 27.66 -23.66
N TYR A 207 -8.98 28.72 -22.90
CA TYR A 207 -7.88 28.73 -21.94
C TYR A 207 -8.01 27.62 -20.88
N ASP A 208 -9.18 27.49 -20.24
CA ASP A 208 -9.39 26.48 -19.19
C ASP A 208 -9.26 25.06 -19.75
N ARG A 209 -9.73 24.83 -20.98
CA ARG A 209 -9.60 23.52 -21.65
C ARG A 209 -8.15 23.19 -21.99
N GLU A 210 -7.36 24.17 -22.42
CA GLU A 210 -5.93 24.00 -22.69
C GLU A 210 -5.17 23.69 -21.40
N VAL A 211 -5.37 24.49 -20.36
CA VAL A 211 -4.74 24.27 -19.05
C VAL A 211 -5.11 22.89 -18.51
N LEU A 212 -6.38 22.51 -18.56
CA LEU A 212 -6.83 21.21 -18.04
C LEU A 212 -6.32 20.04 -18.88
N THR A 213 -6.12 20.23 -20.20
CA THR A 213 -5.45 19.26 -21.07
C THR A 213 -4.00 19.04 -20.64
N ILE A 214 -3.24 20.12 -20.40
CA ILE A 214 -1.85 20.04 -19.95
C ILE A 214 -1.77 19.35 -18.58
N LEU A 215 -2.64 19.72 -17.64
CA LEU A 215 -2.68 19.12 -16.31
C LEU A 215 -3.05 17.63 -16.35
N ALA A 216 -4.03 17.25 -17.18
CA ALA A 216 -4.40 15.86 -17.38
C ALA A 216 -3.26 15.05 -18.01
N SER A 217 -2.57 15.59 -19.02
CA SER A 217 -1.41 14.94 -19.62
C SER A 217 -0.29 14.72 -18.61
N ARG A 218 0.03 15.74 -17.81
CA ARG A 218 1.05 15.64 -16.75
C ARG A 218 0.65 14.63 -15.67
N ALA A 219 -0.61 14.64 -15.25
CA ALA A 219 -1.14 13.71 -14.26
C ALA A 219 -1.12 12.26 -14.77
N TRP A 220 -1.41 12.06 -16.05
CA TRP A 220 -1.28 10.75 -16.72
C TRP A 220 0.17 10.26 -16.65
N SER A 221 1.13 11.01 -17.18
CA SER A 221 2.54 10.60 -17.20
C SER A 221 3.08 10.33 -15.79
N ARG A 222 2.74 11.18 -14.82
CA ARG A 222 3.14 10.96 -13.42
C ARG A 222 2.47 9.74 -12.81
N GLY A 223 1.20 9.50 -13.10
CA GLY A 223 0.46 8.34 -12.60
C GLY A 223 1.03 7.02 -13.11
N VAL A 224 1.37 6.96 -14.40
CA VAL A 224 2.04 5.80 -15.02
C VAL A 224 3.44 5.61 -14.43
N ALA A 225 4.24 6.67 -14.34
CA ALA A 225 5.58 6.59 -13.75
C ALA A 225 5.53 6.14 -12.27
N LEU A 226 4.55 6.59 -11.49
CA LEU A 226 4.35 6.13 -10.11
C LEU A 226 4.00 4.65 -10.03
N ALA A 227 3.21 4.14 -10.97
CA ALA A 227 2.87 2.72 -11.05
C ALA A 227 4.12 1.87 -11.37
N GLU A 228 4.88 2.26 -12.39
CA GLU A 228 6.06 1.54 -12.83
C GLU A 228 7.23 1.62 -11.82
N ASN A 229 7.39 2.75 -11.14
CA ASN A 229 8.36 2.87 -10.05
C ASN A 229 7.91 2.07 -8.80
N ALA A 230 6.61 2.02 -8.49
CA ALA A 230 6.08 1.18 -7.41
C ALA A 230 6.37 -0.31 -7.63
N ALA A 231 6.28 -0.77 -8.88
CA ALA A 231 6.66 -2.12 -9.29
C ALA A 231 8.17 -2.40 -9.16
N ARG A 232 8.99 -1.35 -8.98
CA ARG A 232 10.45 -1.40 -8.85
C ARG A 232 10.94 -0.92 -7.48
N ARG A 233 10.10 -1.04 -6.44
CA ARG A 233 10.42 -0.71 -5.04
C ARG A 233 10.59 0.80 -4.76
N ARG A 234 10.38 1.64 -5.76
CA ARG A 234 10.56 3.09 -5.66
C ARG A 234 9.19 3.76 -5.58
N PHE A 235 8.67 3.96 -4.38
CA PHE A 235 7.42 4.67 -4.25
C PHE A 235 7.42 5.64 -3.08
N PRO A 236 6.83 6.83 -3.23
CA PRO A 236 6.39 7.44 -4.50
C PRO A 236 7.55 8.11 -5.23
N SER A 237 7.76 7.73 -6.49
CA SER A 237 8.57 8.49 -7.46
C SER A 237 7.85 8.52 -8.81
N TYR A 238 7.94 9.65 -9.51
CA TYR A 238 7.49 9.81 -10.88
C TYR A 238 8.67 10.07 -11.83
N ASP A 239 9.88 9.69 -11.42
CA ASP A 239 11.05 9.69 -12.30
C ASP A 239 10.79 8.77 -13.49
N LYS A 240 11.35 9.12 -14.65
CA LYS A 240 11.22 8.29 -15.84
C LYS A 240 11.85 6.92 -15.56
N VAL A 241 11.09 5.86 -15.81
CA VAL A 241 11.56 4.49 -15.71
C VAL A 241 12.09 4.07 -17.08
N GLU A 242 13.37 3.71 -17.16
CA GLU A 242 14.02 3.38 -18.42
C GLU A 242 13.40 2.15 -19.10
N HIS A 243 13.16 1.09 -18.34
CA HIS A 243 12.53 -0.14 -18.80
C HIS A 243 11.03 -0.20 -18.47
N GLY A 244 10.41 0.95 -18.19
CA GLY A 244 9.00 1.06 -17.86
C GLY A 244 8.13 0.74 -19.07
N LEU A 245 7.03 0.03 -18.83
CA LEU A 245 6.08 -0.31 -19.89
C LEU A 245 4.97 0.75 -19.95
N GLU A 246 4.67 1.20 -21.16
CA GLU A 246 3.52 2.07 -21.40
C GLU A 246 2.22 1.24 -21.33
N PRO A 247 1.20 1.69 -20.57
CA PRO A 247 -0.05 0.97 -20.44
C PRO A 247 -0.88 1.04 -21.74
N ASN A 248 -1.33 -0.12 -22.20
CA ASN A 248 -2.41 -0.19 -23.16
C ASN A 248 -3.73 0.23 -22.47
N LEU A 249 -4.37 1.30 -22.97
CA LEU A 249 -5.59 1.86 -22.37
C LEU A 249 -6.74 0.86 -22.29
N HIS A 250 -6.86 -0.02 -23.29
CA HIS A 250 -7.92 -1.02 -23.33
C HIS A 250 -7.68 -2.10 -22.28
N GLU A 251 -6.49 -2.70 -22.27
CA GLU A 251 -6.12 -3.73 -21.29
C GLU A 251 -6.20 -3.19 -19.86
N LEU A 252 -5.74 -1.94 -19.64
CA LEU A 252 -5.80 -1.31 -18.33
C LEU A 252 -7.25 -1.07 -17.88
N TRP A 253 -8.15 -0.70 -18.81
CA TRP A 253 -9.58 -0.58 -18.48
C TRP A 253 -10.21 -1.93 -18.12
N GLU A 254 -9.89 -2.99 -18.87
CA GLU A 254 -10.36 -4.33 -18.56
C GLU A 254 -9.87 -4.80 -17.19
N LEU A 255 -8.58 -4.57 -16.89
CA LEU A 255 -7.96 -4.90 -15.61
C LEU A 255 -8.65 -4.17 -14.45
N VAL A 256 -8.79 -2.84 -14.55
CA VAL A 256 -9.46 -2.01 -13.54
C VAL A 256 -10.92 -2.41 -13.37
N GLY A 257 -11.63 -2.65 -14.48
CA GLY A 257 -13.03 -3.10 -14.48
C GLY A 257 -13.20 -4.45 -13.80
N SER A 258 -12.33 -5.41 -14.13
CA SER A 258 -12.28 -6.76 -13.57
C SER A 258 -12.00 -6.75 -12.07
N ARG A 259 -11.05 -5.93 -11.61
CA ARG A 259 -10.76 -5.72 -10.18
C ARG A 259 -11.94 -5.10 -9.45
N ARG A 260 -12.58 -4.07 -10.02
CA ARG A 260 -13.77 -3.43 -9.42
C ARG A 260 -14.95 -4.39 -9.28
N LYS A 261 -15.23 -5.21 -10.31
CA LYS A 261 -16.29 -6.23 -10.27
C LYS A 261 -16.02 -7.23 -9.14
N TRP A 262 -14.79 -7.72 -9.02
CA TRP A 262 -14.38 -8.63 -7.96
C TRP A 262 -14.54 -8.01 -6.57
N LYS A 263 -14.05 -6.79 -6.33
CA LYS A 263 -14.21 -6.08 -5.04
C LYS A 263 -15.68 -5.94 -4.64
N ARG A 264 -16.55 -5.59 -5.59
CA ARG A 264 -18.01 -5.50 -5.36
C ARG A 264 -18.61 -6.84 -4.98
N ALA A 265 -18.19 -7.93 -5.62
CA ALA A 265 -18.65 -9.28 -5.29
C ALA A 265 -18.23 -9.70 -3.87
N GLN A 266 -16.99 -9.41 -3.46
CA GLN A 266 -16.52 -9.70 -2.10
C GLN A 266 -17.27 -8.89 -1.04
N SER A 267 -17.50 -7.59 -1.29
CA SER A 267 -18.27 -6.75 -0.36
C SER A 267 -19.69 -7.29 -0.15
N LYS A 268 -20.36 -7.80 -1.19
CA LYS A 268 -21.69 -8.43 -1.05
C LYS A 268 -21.66 -9.72 -0.23
N LYS A 269 -20.57 -10.48 -0.29
CA LYS A 269 -20.40 -11.71 0.50
C LYS A 269 -20.18 -11.41 1.98
N ALA A 270 -19.44 -10.34 2.30
CA ALA A 270 -19.16 -9.94 3.68
C ALA A 270 -20.36 -9.34 4.43
N THR A 271 -21.43 -8.96 3.72
CA THR A 271 -22.67 -8.39 4.30
C THR A 271 -23.79 -9.43 4.44
N ARG A 272 -23.58 -10.67 3.98
CA ARG A 272 -24.48 -11.80 4.20
C ARG A 272 -23.94 -12.66 5.32
#